data_AF-A0AAD7ZLF5-F1
#
_entry.id   AF-A0AAD7ZLF5-F1
#
_cell.length_a   1.000
_cell.length_b   1.000
_cell.length_c   1.000
_cell.angle_alpha   90.00
_cell.angle_beta   90.00
_cell.angle_gamma   90.00
#
_symmetry.space_group_name_H-M   'P 1'
#
loop_
_entity.id
_entity.type
_entity.pdbx_description
1 polymer ?
#
loop_
_entity_poly.entity_id
_entity_poly.type
_entity_poly.pdbx_seq_one_letter_code
_entity_poly.pdbx_strand_id
1 'polypeptide(L)'
;MTSWAERMHRRAATFSNLVTSCGHSSAPYPRRLEEVKFGVPLDEICKNDIPGPLLVLILKLNKEAPFKKDVFRAPGHQGNMKKLIHFLQAGRL
;
A
#
# COMPACT_ATOMS: atom_id res chain seq x y z
N MET A 1 -13.14 -19.24 -12.35
CA MET A 1 -12.21 -19.44 -11.21
C MET A 1 -10.80 -19.26 -11.75
N THR A 2 -10.07 -18.23 -11.31
CA THR A 2 -8.66 -18.03 -11.74
C THR A 2 -7.76 -19.05 -11.04
N SER A 3 -6.73 -19.53 -11.75
CA SER A 3 -5.88 -20.59 -11.21
C SER A 3 -5.08 -20.07 -10.00
N TRP A 4 -4.66 -20.95 -9.10
CA TRP A 4 -3.79 -20.57 -7.99
C TRP A 4 -2.48 -19.94 -8.50
N ALA A 5 -1.92 -20.48 -9.59
CA ALA A 5 -0.70 -19.97 -10.21
C ALA A 5 -0.87 -18.55 -10.76
N GLU A 6 -2.02 -18.22 -11.37
CA GLU A 6 -2.31 -16.87 -11.86
C GLU A 6 -2.44 -15.84 -10.73
N ARG A 7 -2.98 -16.25 -9.57
CA ARG A 7 -3.07 -15.39 -8.38
C ARG A 7 -1.68 -15.13 -7.79
N MET A 8 -0.84 -16.16 -7.72
CA MET A 8 0.51 -16.02 -7.17
C MET A 8 1.43 -15.19 -8.09
N HIS A 9 1.37 -15.39 -9.41
CA HIS A 9 2.14 -14.58 -10.36
C HIS A 9 1.73 -13.11 -10.33
N ARG A 10 0.42 -12.80 -10.28
CA ARG A 10 -0.06 -11.42 -10.16
C ARG A 10 0.43 -10.75 -8.88
N ARG A 11 0.31 -11.44 -7.74
CA ARG A 11 0.84 -10.94 -6.47
C ARG A 11 2.34 -10.70 -6.53
N ALA A 12 3.12 -11.62 -7.08
CA ALA A 12 4.57 -11.46 -7.23
C ALA A 12 4.92 -10.23 -8.10
N ALA A 13 4.20 -10.01 -9.19
CA ALA A 13 4.37 -8.82 -10.04
C ALA A 13 4.01 -7.53 -9.30
N THR A 14 2.89 -7.50 -8.57
CA THR A 14 2.49 -6.35 -7.74
C THR A 14 3.53 -6.05 -6.67
N PHE A 15 3.99 -7.06 -5.93
CA PHE A 15 5.06 -6.90 -4.95
C PHE A 15 6.36 -6.40 -5.57
N SER A 16 6.78 -6.97 -6.71
CA SER A 16 7.98 -6.52 -7.43
C SER A 16 7.89 -5.06 -7.84
N ASN A 17 6.75 -4.63 -8.39
CA ASN A 17 6.51 -3.25 -8.78
C ASN A 17 6.58 -2.29 -7.58
N LEU A 18 6.01 -2.68 -6.43
CA LEU A 18 6.06 -1.89 -5.19
C LEU A 18 7.49 -1.80 -4.64
N VAL A 19 8.20 -2.93 -4.54
CA VAL A 19 9.57 -2.97 -4.01
C VAL A 19 10.54 -2.18 -4.90
N THR A 20 10.35 -2.25 -6.22
CA THR A 20 11.17 -1.47 -7.16
C THR A 20 10.75 0.01 -7.17
N SER A 21 9.53 0.36 -6.77
CA SER A 21 9.14 1.76 -6.54
C SER A 21 9.86 2.38 -5.33
N CYS A 22 10.24 1.57 -4.34
CA CYS A 22 10.97 2.02 -3.16
C CYS A 22 12.51 1.94 -3.30
N GLY A 23 13.02 1.32 -4.36
CA GLY A 23 14.46 1.14 -4.61
C GLY A 23 14.84 1.53 -6.03
N HIS A 24 15.73 2.52 -6.16
CA HIS A 24 16.25 3.15 -7.39
C HIS A 24 15.44 4.33 -7.96
N SER A 25 15.98 5.52 -7.72
CA SER A 25 15.64 6.81 -8.32
C SER A 25 16.18 7.01 -9.75
N SER A 26 16.41 5.93 -10.51
CA SER A 26 17.02 6.01 -11.86
C SER A 26 16.04 5.79 -13.02
N ALA A 27 14.75 5.55 -12.74
CA ALA A 27 13.73 5.50 -13.79
C ALA A 27 13.27 6.93 -14.14
N PRO A 28 13.13 7.30 -15.44
CA PRO A 28 12.78 8.66 -15.86
C PRO A 28 11.40 9.17 -15.41
N TYR A 29 10.58 8.31 -14.82
CA TYR A 29 9.25 8.64 -14.33
C TYR A 29 9.13 8.26 -12.85
N PRO A 30 8.64 9.17 -11.98
CA PRO A 30 8.26 8.78 -10.63
C PRO A 30 7.15 7.73 -10.75
N ARG A 31 7.42 6.50 -10.31
CA ARG A 31 6.40 5.45 -10.26
C ARG A 31 5.36 5.84 -9.23
N ARG A 32 4.30 6.48 -9.71
CA ARG A 32 3.12 6.81 -8.93
C ARG A 32 2.41 5.50 -8.59
N LEU A 33 2.12 5.29 -7.32
CA LEU A 33 1.25 4.20 -6.93
C LEU A 33 -0.18 4.51 -7.38
N GLU A 34 -1.04 3.48 -7.42
CA GLU A 34 -2.46 3.72 -7.66
C GLU A 34 -3.05 4.63 -6.59
N GLU A 35 -3.95 5.51 -7.01
CA GLU A 35 -4.66 6.42 -6.12
C GLU A 35 -5.70 5.65 -5.30
N VAL A 36 -5.72 5.89 -3.98
CA VAL A 36 -6.68 5.22 -3.08
C VAL A 36 -7.85 6.14 -2.81
N LYS A 37 -9.07 5.59 -2.92
CA LYS A 37 -10.30 6.26 -2.50
C LYS A 37 -10.72 5.74 -1.13
N PHE A 38 -11.05 6.65 -0.21
CA PHE A 38 -11.57 6.32 1.12
C PHE A 38 -13.09 6.38 1.12
N GLY A 39 -13.73 5.50 1.91
CA GLY A 39 -15.19 5.45 2.05
C GLY A 39 -15.93 4.72 0.93
N VAL A 40 -15.21 4.13 -0.03
CA VAL A 40 -15.78 3.26 -1.06
C VAL A 40 -15.87 1.79 -0.59
N PRO A 41 -16.82 1.00 -1.12
CA PRO A 41 -16.97 -0.41 -0.79
C PRO A 41 -15.70 -1.23 -1.05
N LEU A 42 -15.46 -2.25 -0.20
CA LEU A 42 -14.25 -3.06 -0.29
C LEU A 42 -14.19 -3.88 -1.58
N ASP A 43 -15.33 -4.34 -2.09
CA ASP A 43 -15.46 -5.09 -3.34
C ASP A 43 -15.13 -4.23 -4.57
N GLU A 44 -15.31 -2.92 -4.50
CA GLU A 44 -14.85 -1.98 -5.53
C GLU A 44 -13.33 -1.80 -5.49
N ILE A 45 -12.77 -1.62 -4.29
CA ILE A 45 -11.33 -1.36 -4.12
C ILE A 45 -10.50 -2.63 -4.36
N CYS A 46 -10.96 -3.78 -3.88
CA CYS A 46 -10.22 -5.05 -3.89
C CYS A 46 -10.68 -6.00 -4.99
N LYS A 47 -11.36 -5.51 -6.04
CA LYS A 47 -11.93 -6.32 -7.13
C LYS A 47 -10.90 -7.25 -7.79
N ASN A 48 -9.68 -6.75 -7.97
CA ASN A 48 -8.61 -7.47 -8.66
C ASN A 48 -7.55 -8.03 -7.70
N ASP A 49 -7.17 -7.26 -6.68
CA ASP A 49 -6.25 -7.63 -5.59
C ASP A 49 -6.27 -6.52 -4.51
N ILE A 50 -5.50 -6.66 -3.42
CA ILE A 50 -5.30 -5.59 -2.42
C ILE A 50 -4.55 -4.41 -3.05
N PRO A 51 -4.97 -3.16 -2.82
CA PRO A 51 -4.26 -2.00 -3.34
C PRO A 51 -2.82 -1.92 -2.87
N GLY A 52 -1.92 -1.55 -3.76
CA GLY A 52 -0.49 -1.38 -3.53
C GLY A 52 -0.15 -0.49 -2.32
N PRO A 53 -0.73 0.72 -2.18
CA PRO A 53 -0.47 1.55 -1.00
C PRO A 53 -0.90 0.90 0.31
N LEU A 54 -2.04 0.20 0.34
CA LEU A 54 -2.49 -0.55 1.52
C LEU A 54 -1.52 -1.69 1.84
N LEU A 55 -1.04 -2.40 0.82
CA LEU A 55 -0.05 -3.45 0.99
C LEU A 55 1.27 -2.90 1.56
N VAL A 56 1.76 -1.75 1.10
CA VAL A 56 2.97 -1.13 1.65
C VAL A 56 2.79 -0.76 3.13
N LEU A 57 1.64 -0.21 3.51
CA LEU A 57 1.33 0.09 4.92
C LEU A 57 1.32 -1.18 5.79
N ILE A 58 0.72 -2.27 5.30
CA ILE A 58 0.71 -3.57 5.99
C ILE A 58 2.13 -4.10 6.16
N LEU A 59 2.97 -4.04 5.14
CA LEU A 59 4.37 -4.51 5.21
C LEU A 59 5.21 -3.66 6.17
N LYS A 60 5.01 -2.34 6.17
CA LYS A 60 5.66 -1.42 7.10
C LYS A 60 5.28 -1.75 8.54
N LEU A 61 3.99 -2.00 8.80
CA LEU A 61 3.51 -2.45 10.10
C LEU A 61 4.08 -3.81 10.46
N ASN A 62 4.10 -4.79 9.55
CA ASN A 62 4.66 -6.12 9.82
C ASN A 62 6.13 -6.05 10.25
N LYS A 63 6.91 -5.12 9.69
CA LYS A 63 8.31 -4.91 10.06
C LYS A 63 8.49 -4.17 11.40
N GLU A 64 7.71 -3.12 11.67
CA GLU A 64 7.97 -2.21 12.79
C GLU A 64 7.03 -2.37 14.00
N ALA A 65 5.79 -2.80 13.78
CA ALA A 65 4.78 -2.90 14.81
C ALA A 65 5.14 -3.88 15.94
N PRO A 66 5.78 -5.05 15.69
CA PRO A 66 6.13 -5.97 16.77
C PRO A 66 7.03 -5.35 17.86
N PHE A 67 7.75 -4.27 17.54
CA PHE A 67 8.67 -3.57 18.44
C PHE A 67 8.07 -2.30 19.04
N LYS A 68 6.79 -1.99 18.77
CA LYS A 68 6.09 -0.81 19.28
C LYS A 68 5.03 -1.20 20.31
N LYS A 69 4.90 -0.41 21.36
CA LYS A 69 3.80 -0.54 22.34
C LYS A 69 2.52 0.09 21.80
N ASP A 70 1.38 -0.42 22.25
CA ASP A 70 0.05 0.15 21.98
C ASP A 70 -0.25 0.36 20.48
N VAL A 71 0.25 -0.53 19.62
CA VAL A 71 -0.07 -0.52 18.19
C VAL A 71 -1.58 -0.65 18.01
N PHE A 72 -2.16 0.20 17.17
CA PHE A 72 -3.61 0.33 16.96
C PHE A 72 -4.40 0.81 18.19
N ARG A 73 -3.74 1.16 19.31
CA ARG A 73 -4.37 1.68 20.53
C ARG A 73 -4.01 3.14 20.80
N ALA A 74 -2.73 3.49 20.71
CA ALA A 74 -2.29 4.87 20.90
C ALA A 74 -2.73 5.75 19.71
N PRO A 75 -3.24 6.97 19.93
CA PRO A 75 -3.64 7.84 18.84
C PRO A 75 -2.42 8.31 18.04
N GLY A 76 -2.56 8.34 16.72
CA GLY A 76 -1.56 8.93 15.82
C GLY A 76 -1.57 10.45 15.85
N HIS A 77 -0.48 11.07 15.38
CA HIS A 77 -0.41 12.52 15.22
C HIS A 77 -1.34 13.00 14.10
N GLN A 78 -2.36 13.78 14.44
CA GLN A 78 -3.46 14.16 13.54
C GLN A 78 -2.97 14.85 12.25
N GLY A 79 -1.98 15.74 12.35
CA GLY A 79 -1.41 16.41 11.17
C GLY A 79 -0.69 15.43 10.22
N ASN A 80 -0.06 14.38 10.77
CA ASN A 80 0.63 13.39 9.95
C ASN A 80 -0.39 12.43 9.31
N MET A 81 -1.47 12.10 10.03
CA MET A 81 -2.58 11.32 9.48
C MET A 81 -3.24 12.03 8.29
N LYS A 82 -3.52 13.33 8.39
CA LYS A 82 -4.08 14.12 7.28
C LYS A 82 -3.14 14.14 6.07
N LYS A 83 -1.82 14.32 6.29
CA LYS A 83 -0.81 14.28 5.23
C LYS A 83 -0.75 12.90 4.56
N LEU A 84 -0.80 11.82 5.35
CA LEU A 84 -0.79 10.45 4.85
C LEU A 84 -2.01 10.18 3.96
N ILE A 85 -3.21 10.59 4.39
CA ILE A 85 -4.42 10.47 3.57
C ILE A 85 -4.27 11.21 2.24
N HIS A 86 -3.75 12.44 2.27
CA HIS A 86 -3.51 13.22 1.05
C HIS A 86 -2.54 12.53 0.08
N PHE A 87 -1.45 11.95 0.60
CA PHE A 87 -0.50 11.21 -0.24
C PHE A 87 -1.14 9.96 -0.85
N LEU A 88 -1.90 9.19 -0.07
CA LEU A 88 -2.60 8.00 -0.54
C LEU A 88 -3.61 8.32 -1.65
N GLN A 89 -4.38 9.39 -1.50
CA GLN A 89 -5.31 9.86 -2.53
C GLN A 89 -4.60 10.34 -3.79
N ALA A 90 -3.38 10.86 -3.66
CA ALA A 90 -2.57 11.30 -4.79
C ALA A 90 -1.71 10.19 -5.41
N GLY A 91 -1.80 8.94 -4.94
CA GLY A 91 -0.98 7.83 -5.44
C GLY A 91 0.49 7.97 -5.07
N ARG A 92 0.78 8.56 -3.91
CA ARG A 92 2.13 8.84 -3.40
C ARG A 92 2.33 8.11 -2.09
N LEU A 93 3.52 7.53 -1.89
CA LEU A 93 3.95 6.98 -0.61
C LEU A 93 5.48 7.04 -0.48
#